data_AF-A0A8T6QJ22-F1
#
_entry.id   AF-A0A8T6QJ22-F1
#
_cell.length_a   1.000
_cell.length_b   1.000
_cell.length_c   1.000
_cell.angle_alpha   90.00
_cell.angle_beta   90.00
_cell.angle_gamma   90.00
#
_symmetry.space_group_name_H-M   'P 1'
#
loop_
_entity.id
_entity.type
_entity.pdbx_description
1 polymer ?
#
loop_
_entity_poly.entity_id
_entity_poly.type
_entity_poly.pdbx_seq_one_letter_code
_entity_poly.pdbx_strand_id
1 'polypeptide(L)'
;CLLSCSLFLSSAWGCRLDPPEHNIYQKQGKGVVYLRPYKETNLSLPDVNYKSLRRLPNLLIDPTTLDKWDKVPPLTDLTTDYLYEGAQAWYPHYSWHSDGRYILYAGEVVQNPPDKPPVDVASFKAWGDFAADKHSLYFEGKRTDNNGGGNRLDIKTLHQVEFRPPWD
;
A
#
# COMPACT_ATOMS: atom_id res chain seq x y z
N CYS A 1 43.25 -8.60 44.68
CA CYS A 1 42.38 -9.26 43.68
C CYS A 1 40.94 -8.87 43.89
N LEU A 2 40.39 -7.97 43.07
CA LEU A 2 38.96 -7.90 42.81
C LEU A 2 38.82 -7.66 41.31
N LEU A 3 38.58 -8.73 40.56
CA LEU A 3 38.24 -8.67 39.14
C LEU A 3 36.85 -8.03 39.03
N SER A 4 36.81 -6.85 38.40
CA SER A 4 35.57 -6.27 37.89
C SER A 4 35.15 -7.07 36.64
N CYS A 5 34.15 -7.93 36.78
CA CYS A 5 33.45 -8.50 35.63
C CYS A 5 32.55 -7.42 35.02
N SER A 6 33.04 -6.73 34.00
CA SER A 6 32.20 -5.92 33.11
C SER A 6 31.35 -6.85 32.27
N LEU A 7 30.09 -7.03 32.64
CA LEU A 7 29.08 -7.65 31.78
C LEU A 7 28.84 -6.71 30.60
N PHE A 8 29.41 -7.03 29.44
CA PHE A 8 28.94 -6.50 28.17
C PHE A 8 27.53 -7.05 27.93
N LEU A 9 26.53 -6.33 28.42
CA LEU A 9 25.15 -6.53 27.99
C LEU A 9 25.11 -6.14 26.51
N SER A 10 25.13 -7.14 25.63
CA SER A 10 24.69 -6.98 24.25
C SER A 10 23.32 -6.30 24.32
N SER A 11 23.16 -5.16 23.63
CA SER A 11 21.88 -4.49 23.52
C SER A 11 20.87 -5.51 23.02
N ALA A 12 19.95 -5.92 23.90
CA ALA A 12 18.75 -6.62 23.49
C ALA A 12 18.12 -5.79 22.37
N TRP A 13 17.76 -6.45 21.27
CA TRP A 13 17.01 -5.83 20.18
C TRP A 13 15.61 -5.54 20.72
N GLY A 14 15.52 -4.47 21.52
CA GLY A 14 14.28 -3.97 22.05
C GLY A 14 13.43 -3.51 20.87
N CYS A 15 12.16 -3.91 20.89
CA CYS A 15 11.14 -3.44 19.97
C CYS A 15 11.34 -1.94 19.70
N ARG A 16 11.57 -1.55 18.44
CA ARG A 16 11.62 -0.16 18.05
C ARG A 16 10.26 0.45 18.42
N LEU A 17 10.24 1.37 19.37
CA LEU A 17 9.03 2.06 19.85
C LEU A 17 8.59 3.20 18.91
N ASP A 18 9.40 3.51 17.89
CA ASP A 18 9.05 4.51 16.89
C ASP A 18 8.00 3.93 15.92
N PRO A 19 7.09 4.78 15.39
CA PRO A 19 6.19 4.37 14.31
C PRO A 19 6.99 3.74 13.16
N PRO A 20 6.45 2.70 12.49
CA PRO A 20 7.11 2.13 11.32
C PRO A 20 7.38 3.24 10.30
N GLU A 21 8.59 3.23 9.75
CA GLU A 21 8.95 4.15 8.68
C GLU A 21 8.04 3.90 7.48
N HIS A 22 7.60 4.99 6.87
CA HIS A 22 6.58 4.98 5.84
C HIS A 22 7.06 5.73 4.62
N ASN A 23 6.74 5.19 3.45
CA ASN A 23 6.74 5.99 2.24
C ASN A 23 5.57 6.97 2.31
N ILE A 24 5.76 8.17 1.77
CA ILE A 24 4.78 9.25 1.91
C ILE A 24 4.65 10.05 0.62
N TYR A 25 3.42 10.37 0.23
CA TYR A 25 3.16 11.36 -0.80
C TYR A 25 3.20 12.76 -0.19
N GLN A 26 4.08 13.62 -0.71
CA GLN A 26 4.20 15.01 -0.29
C GLN A 26 4.03 15.96 -1.48
N LYS A 27 3.64 17.20 -1.20
CA LYS A 27 3.53 18.24 -2.22
C LYS A 27 4.93 18.64 -2.72
N GLN A 28 5.13 18.63 -4.04
CA GLN A 28 6.33 19.16 -4.67
C GLN A 28 5.95 20.12 -5.81
N GLY A 29 6.14 21.43 -5.56
CA GLY A 29 5.71 22.46 -6.50
C GLY A 29 4.20 22.38 -6.79
N LYS A 30 3.85 22.12 -8.05
CA LYS A 30 2.45 21.91 -8.50
C LYS A 30 2.00 20.45 -8.43
N GLY A 31 2.94 19.51 -8.29
CA GLY A 31 2.70 18.07 -8.31
C GLY A 31 2.95 17.41 -6.96
N VAL A 32 3.28 16.12 -7.03
CA VAL A 32 3.55 15.25 -5.88
C VAL A 32 4.95 14.68 -5.99
N VAL A 33 5.59 14.45 -4.84
CA VAL A 33 6.75 13.58 -4.71
C VAL A 33 6.38 12.43 -3.79
N TYR A 34 6.74 11.20 -4.17
CA TYR A 34 6.66 10.04 -3.31
C TYR A 34 8.02 9.79 -2.68
N LEU A 35 8.10 10.06 -1.39
CA LEU A 35 9.33 9.88 -0.60
C LEU A 35 9.48 8.41 -0.24
N ARG A 36 10.69 7.89 -0.44
CA ARG A 36 11.04 6.49 -0.17
C ARG A 36 12.30 6.46 0.69
N PRO A 37 12.19 6.51 2.03
CA PRO A 37 13.32 6.67 2.94
C PRO A 37 14.46 5.66 2.73
N TYR A 38 14.12 4.46 2.24
CA TYR A 38 15.07 3.35 2.05
C TYR A 38 15.40 3.04 0.59
N LYS A 39 15.01 3.92 -0.33
CA LYS A 39 15.47 3.87 -1.72
C LYS A 39 16.36 5.08 -1.95
N GLU A 40 17.35 4.90 -2.81
CA GLU A 40 18.29 5.98 -3.17
C GLU A 40 17.61 7.16 -3.85
N THR A 41 16.42 6.94 -4.43
CA THR A 41 15.69 7.96 -5.18
C THR A 41 14.24 8.06 -4.72
N ASN A 42 13.70 9.28 -4.74
CA ASN A 42 12.28 9.56 -4.63
C ASN A 42 11.62 9.56 -6.02
N LEU A 43 10.32 9.34 -6.10
CA LEU A 43 9.58 9.41 -7.38
C LEU A 43 8.90 10.77 -7.51
N SER A 44 9.15 11.46 -8.62
CA SER A 44 8.45 12.70 -8.94
C SER A 44 7.21 12.39 -9.77
N LEU A 45 6.07 12.95 -9.35
CA LEU A 45 4.76 12.80 -9.95
C LEU A 45 4.22 14.21 -10.27
N PRO A 46 4.83 14.92 -11.25
CA PRO A 46 4.54 16.33 -11.50
C PRO A 46 3.09 16.59 -11.92
N ASP A 47 2.46 15.61 -12.56
CA ASP A 47 1.10 15.73 -13.08
C ASP A 47 0.02 15.37 -12.07
N VAL A 48 0.36 14.75 -10.93
CA VAL A 48 -0.60 14.35 -9.90
C VAL A 48 -0.98 15.56 -9.05
N ASN A 49 -2.28 15.77 -8.83
CA ASN A 49 -2.75 16.88 -8.01
C ASN A 49 -2.75 16.52 -6.52
N TYR A 50 -1.78 17.05 -5.76
CA TYR A 50 -1.67 16.82 -4.31
C TYR A 50 -2.94 17.18 -3.52
N LYS A 51 -3.65 18.26 -3.90
CA LYS A 51 -4.85 18.70 -3.15
C LYS A 51 -6.00 17.71 -3.28
N SER A 52 -6.09 17.03 -4.41
CA SER A 52 -7.12 16.04 -4.71
C SER A 52 -6.69 14.62 -4.36
N LEU A 53 -5.39 14.37 -4.14
CA LEU A 53 -4.86 13.04 -3.86
C LEU A 53 -5.45 12.48 -2.55
N ARG A 54 -6.07 11.30 -2.64
CA ARG A 54 -6.64 10.56 -1.51
C ARG A 54 -6.26 9.10 -1.62
N ARG A 55 -6.18 8.42 -0.48
CA ARG A 55 -6.19 6.96 -0.42
C ARG A 55 -7.56 6.44 -0.87
N LEU A 56 -7.57 5.32 -1.60
CA LEU A 56 -8.79 4.60 -1.92
C LEU A 56 -9.19 3.69 -0.75
N PRO A 57 -10.49 3.49 -0.49
CA PRO A 57 -10.93 2.56 0.55
C PRO A 57 -10.47 1.14 0.21
N ASN A 58 -9.89 0.46 1.20
CA ASN A 58 -9.65 -0.98 1.11
C ASN A 58 -10.96 -1.70 1.47
N LEU A 59 -11.60 -2.30 0.48
CA LEU A 59 -12.91 -2.93 0.61
C LEU A 59 -12.85 -4.33 1.25
N LEU A 60 -11.67 -4.86 1.59
CA LEU A 60 -11.54 -6.05 2.44
C LEU A 60 -11.75 -5.75 3.92
N ILE A 61 -11.55 -4.50 4.33
CA ILE A 61 -11.68 -4.12 5.73
C ILE A 61 -13.16 -3.91 6.03
N ASP A 62 -13.75 -4.83 6.80
CA ASP A 62 -15.03 -4.59 7.43
C ASP A 62 -14.82 -3.71 8.67
N PRO A 63 -15.30 -2.46 8.68
CA PRO A 63 -15.11 -1.57 9.83
C PRO A 63 -15.81 -2.07 11.10
N THR A 64 -16.77 -3.00 10.99
CA THR A 64 -17.46 -3.60 12.13
C THR A 64 -16.66 -4.70 12.81
N THR A 65 -15.64 -5.25 12.14
CA THR A 65 -14.77 -6.30 12.69
C THR A 65 -13.46 -5.76 13.27
N LEU A 66 -13.21 -4.45 13.19
CA LEU A 66 -12.02 -3.82 13.76
C LEU A 66 -12.12 -3.75 15.28
N ASP A 67 -11.02 -4.10 15.98
CA ASP A 67 -10.95 -3.83 17.41
C ASP A 67 -11.02 -2.30 17.64
N LYS A 68 -11.48 -1.89 18.82
CA LYS A 68 -11.64 -0.48 19.21
C LYS A 68 -10.36 0.36 19.06
N TRP A 69 -9.21 -0.31 18.99
CA TRP A 69 -7.88 0.29 18.83
C TRP A 69 -7.40 0.33 17.37
N ASP A 70 -8.00 -0.45 16.47
CA ASP A 70 -7.64 -0.52 15.05
C ASP A 70 -8.44 0.50 14.24
N LYS A 71 -7.96 1.75 14.24
CA LYS A 71 -8.59 2.81 13.43
C LYS A 71 -8.02 2.81 12.03
N VAL A 72 -8.90 2.62 11.04
CA VAL A 72 -8.56 2.88 9.63
C VAL A 72 -8.18 4.36 9.49
N PRO A 73 -6.97 4.69 9.00
CA PRO A 73 -6.57 6.08 8.79
C PRO A 73 -7.54 6.80 7.84
N PRO A 74 -7.79 8.11 8.03
CA PRO A 74 -8.66 8.85 7.12
C PRO A 74 -8.11 8.79 5.69
N LEU A 75 -8.99 8.88 4.68
CA LEU A 75 -8.55 8.81 3.27
C LEU A 75 -7.63 9.97 2.84
N THR A 76 -7.53 11.01 3.66
CA THR A 76 -6.58 12.13 3.51
C THR A 76 -5.19 11.83 4.07
N ASP A 77 -5.03 10.75 4.84
CA ASP A 77 -3.73 10.29 5.31
C ASP A 77 -2.99 9.63 4.13
N LEU A 78 -1.82 10.17 3.82
CA LEU A 78 -0.96 9.73 2.70
C LEU A 78 0.34 9.06 3.21
N THR A 79 0.38 8.68 4.49
CA THR A 79 1.49 7.95 5.15
C THR A 79 1.21 6.46 5.30
N THR A 80 0.24 5.95 4.55
CA THR A 80 -0.29 4.57 4.70
C THR A 80 0.50 3.51 3.93
N ASP A 81 1.66 3.88 3.39
CA ASP A 81 2.57 2.98 2.69
C ASP A 81 3.69 2.59 3.66
N TYR A 82 3.46 1.55 4.46
CA TYR A 82 4.35 1.14 5.55
C TYR A 82 5.40 0.15 5.08
N LEU A 83 6.55 0.15 5.76
CA LEU A 83 7.54 -0.92 5.68
C LEU A 83 7.58 -1.62 7.04
N TYR A 84 7.02 -2.82 7.11
CA TYR A 84 7.10 -3.64 8.31
C TYR A 84 8.43 -4.38 8.35
N GLU A 85 9.18 -4.21 9.44
CA GLU A 85 10.36 -5.01 9.72
C GLU A 85 9.93 -6.34 10.37
N GLY A 86 10.11 -7.44 9.64
CA GLY A 86 10.07 -8.78 10.19
C GLY A 86 11.46 -9.28 10.60
N ALA A 87 11.54 -10.43 11.27
CA ALA A 87 12.78 -11.00 11.80
C ALA A 87 13.91 -11.20 10.77
N GLN A 88 13.59 -11.25 9.46
CA GLN A 88 14.56 -11.48 8.38
C GLN A 88 14.29 -10.69 7.09
N ALA A 89 13.20 -9.91 7.02
CA ALA A 89 12.80 -9.23 5.79
C ALA A 89 11.90 -8.02 6.08
N TRP A 90 11.87 -7.09 5.14
CA TRP A 90 10.97 -5.96 5.19
C TRP A 90 9.79 -6.21 4.26
N TYR A 91 8.57 -6.09 4.78
CA TYR A 91 7.34 -6.32 4.03
C TYR A 91 6.66 -4.97 3.76
N PRO A 92 6.66 -4.49 2.50
CA PRO A 92 5.94 -3.29 2.17
C PRO A 92 4.44 -3.56 2.19
N HIS A 93 3.69 -2.69 2.87
CA HIS A 93 2.24 -2.62 2.78
C HIS A 93 1.89 -1.34 2.06
N TYR A 94 1.47 -1.46 0.81
CA TYR A 94 1.12 -0.31 -0.02
C TYR A 94 -0.39 -0.11 -0.09
N SER A 95 -0.79 1.15 -0.20
CA SER A 95 -2.18 1.52 -0.40
C SER A 95 -2.38 2.10 -1.80
N TRP A 96 -3.58 1.87 -2.33
CA TRP A 96 -4.01 2.52 -3.58
C TRP A 96 -4.39 3.97 -3.31
N HIS A 97 -4.02 4.85 -4.23
CA HIS A 97 -4.35 6.28 -4.14
C HIS A 97 -4.88 6.81 -5.47
N SER A 98 -5.62 7.92 -5.43
CA SER A 98 -6.05 8.63 -6.63
C SER A 98 -6.21 10.12 -6.39
N ASP A 99 -5.89 10.93 -7.41
CA ASP A 99 -6.24 12.35 -7.47
C ASP A 99 -7.54 12.62 -8.27
N GLY A 100 -8.24 11.56 -8.67
CA GLY A 100 -9.41 11.60 -9.56
C GLY A 100 -9.08 11.50 -11.05
N ARG A 101 -7.79 11.52 -11.45
CA ARG A 101 -7.34 11.32 -12.84
C ARG A 101 -6.37 10.16 -12.98
N TYR A 102 -5.56 9.90 -11.97
CA TYR A 102 -4.62 8.79 -11.94
C TYR A 102 -4.95 7.83 -10.80
N ILE A 103 -4.68 6.55 -11.01
CA ILE A 103 -4.56 5.56 -9.94
C ILE A 103 -3.08 5.39 -9.65
N LEU A 104 -2.71 5.40 -8.38
CA LEU A 104 -1.34 5.20 -7.92
C LEU A 104 -1.25 3.97 -7.03
N TYR A 105 -0.13 3.26 -7.14
CA TYR A 105 0.26 2.17 -6.25
C TYR A 105 1.77 2.23 -6.03
N ALA A 106 2.22 2.17 -4.76
CA ALA A 106 3.64 2.23 -4.40
C ALA A 106 4.42 3.42 -5.02
N GLY A 107 3.75 4.57 -5.22
CA GLY A 107 4.34 5.77 -5.82
C GLY A 107 4.36 5.80 -7.34
N GLU A 108 3.84 4.78 -8.02
CA GLU A 108 3.81 4.70 -9.48
C GLU A 108 2.39 4.91 -10.02
N VAL A 109 2.30 5.52 -11.21
CA VAL A 109 1.04 5.64 -11.94
C VAL A 109 0.70 4.28 -12.55
N VAL A 110 -0.46 3.75 -12.19
CA VAL A 110 -0.98 2.49 -12.72
C VAL A 110 -1.39 2.70 -14.17
N GLN A 111 -0.84 1.88 -15.06
CA GLN A 111 -1.09 1.96 -16.49
C GLN A 111 -1.31 0.57 -17.07
N ASN A 112 -2.23 0.50 -18.04
CA ASN A 112 -2.43 -0.70 -18.84
C ASN A 112 -1.54 -0.65 -20.09
N PRO A 113 -1.16 -1.82 -20.66
CA PRO A 113 -0.48 -1.86 -21.95
C PRO A 113 -1.28 -1.13 -23.04
N PRO A 114 -0.62 -0.56 -24.07
CA PRO A 114 -1.29 0.25 -25.10
C PRO A 114 -2.39 -0.47 -25.89
N ASP A 115 -2.33 -1.81 -25.97
CA ASP A 115 -3.32 -2.65 -26.66
C ASP A 115 -4.52 -3.03 -25.77
N LYS A 116 -4.55 -2.56 -24.51
CA LYS A 116 -5.63 -2.80 -23.55
C LYS A 116 -6.41 -1.51 -23.26
N PRO A 117 -7.67 -1.61 -22.81
CA PRO A 117 -8.42 -0.44 -22.37
C PRO A 117 -7.63 0.35 -21.32
N PRO A 118 -7.69 1.70 -21.31
CA PRO A 118 -7.09 2.51 -20.26
C PRO A 118 -7.66 2.17 -18.87
N VAL A 119 -6.92 2.52 -17.82
CA VAL A 119 -7.42 2.41 -16.43
C VAL A 119 -8.64 3.30 -16.27
N ASP A 120 -9.77 2.71 -15.86
CA ASP A 120 -11.00 3.44 -15.61
C ASP A 120 -11.10 3.86 -14.14
N VAL A 121 -10.60 5.07 -13.86
CA VAL A 121 -10.54 5.64 -12.50
C VAL A 121 -11.91 5.65 -11.80
N ALA A 122 -12.99 5.92 -12.55
CA ALA A 122 -14.33 6.07 -11.99
C ALA A 122 -14.91 4.76 -11.44
N SER A 123 -14.58 3.62 -12.04
CA SER A 123 -15.04 2.30 -11.59
C SER A 123 -14.02 1.54 -10.73
N PHE A 124 -12.83 2.11 -10.52
CA PHE A 124 -11.72 1.47 -9.82
C PHE A 124 -12.07 1.18 -8.35
N LYS A 125 -11.81 -0.05 -7.92
CA LYS A 125 -12.03 -0.55 -6.55
C LYS A 125 -10.83 -1.38 -6.11
N ALA A 126 -10.50 -1.30 -4.82
CA ALA A 126 -9.32 -1.94 -4.24
C ALA A 126 -9.66 -2.83 -3.04
N TRP A 127 -8.92 -3.92 -2.90
CA TRP A 127 -9.02 -4.98 -1.90
C TRP A 127 -7.60 -5.44 -1.53
N GLY A 128 -6.96 -4.76 -0.60
CA GLY A 128 -5.53 -4.95 -0.32
C GLY A 128 -4.69 -4.66 -1.56
N ASP A 129 -3.81 -5.58 -1.93
CA ASP A 129 -2.95 -5.47 -3.12
C ASP A 129 -3.67 -5.83 -4.43
N PHE A 130 -4.90 -6.34 -4.34
CA PHE A 130 -5.76 -6.62 -5.49
C PHE A 130 -6.65 -5.41 -5.78
N ALA A 131 -6.89 -5.13 -7.06
CA ALA A 131 -7.85 -4.13 -7.48
C ALA A 131 -8.50 -4.48 -8.81
N ALA A 132 -9.59 -3.81 -9.13
CA ALA A 132 -10.26 -3.95 -10.42
C ALA A 132 -10.94 -2.66 -10.84
N ASP A 133 -10.96 -2.41 -12.15
CA ASP A 133 -11.89 -1.47 -12.78
C ASP A 133 -12.84 -2.25 -13.71
N LYS A 134 -13.75 -1.56 -14.41
CA LYS A 134 -14.73 -2.21 -15.31
C LYS A 134 -14.11 -2.99 -16.49
N HIS A 135 -12.80 -2.91 -16.72
CA HIS A 135 -12.09 -3.49 -17.86
C HIS A 135 -10.97 -4.45 -17.47
N SER A 136 -10.33 -4.26 -16.31
CA SER A 136 -9.09 -4.93 -15.95
C SER A 136 -9.03 -5.30 -14.48
N LEU A 137 -8.28 -6.37 -14.22
CA LEU A 137 -7.86 -6.81 -12.88
C LEU A 137 -6.41 -6.38 -12.65
N TYR A 138 -6.09 -6.07 -11.40
CA TYR A 138 -4.79 -5.58 -10.99
C TYR A 138 -4.30 -6.32 -9.75
N PHE A 139 -2.99 -6.54 -9.71
CA PHE A 139 -2.28 -6.98 -8.52
C PHE A 139 -0.99 -6.15 -8.40
N GLU A 140 -0.77 -5.56 -7.24
CA GLU A 140 0.40 -4.72 -6.94
C GLU A 140 0.67 -3.64 -8.00
N GLY A 141 -0.36 -2.89 -8.38
CA GLY A 141 -0.26 -1.81 -9.37
C GLY A 141 -0.09 -2.27 -10.83
N LYS A 142 -0.07 -3.58 -11.10
CA LYS A 142 0.08 -4.13 -12.45
C LYS A 142 -1.20 -4.78 -12.92
N ARG A 143 -1.54 -4.58 -14.20
CA ARG A 143 -2.64 -5.30 -14.84
C ARG A 143 -2.30 -6.79 -14.92
N THR A 144 -3.20 -7.64 -14.43
CA THR A 144 -3.06 -9.10 -14.47
C THR A 144 -3.96 -9.73 -15.52
N ASP A 145 -5.22 -9.28 -15.62
CA ASP A 145 -6.19 -9.86 -16.56
C ASP A 145 -7.31 -8.88 -16.97
N ASN A 146 -8.22 -9.33 -17.82
CA ASN A 146 -9.45 -8.61 -18.17
C ASN A 146 -10.54 -8.78 -17.09
N ASN A 147 -11.43 -7.80 -17.00
CA ASN A 147 -12.59 -7.81 -16.11
C ASN A 147 -13.91 -7.55 -16.86
N GLY A 148 -13.89 -7.74 -18.18
CA GLY A 148 -15.02 -7.46 -19.07
C GLY A 148 -15.76 -8.72 -19.52
N GLY A 149 -17.03 -8.56 -19.89
CA GLY A 149 -17.83 -9.64 -20.47
C GLY A 149 -18.03 -10.81 -19.51
N GLY A 150 -17.75 -12.03 -19.98
CA GLY A 150 -17.85 -13.25 -19.18
C GLY A 150 -16.83 -13.37 -18.04
N ASN A 151 -15.79 -12.54 -18.04
CA ASN A 151 -14.73 -12.53 -17.02
C ASN A 151 -14.95 -11.45 -15.95
N ARG A 152 -16.18 -10.94 -15.85
CA ARG A 152 -16.51 -9.90 -14.87
C ARG A 152 -16.43 -10.47 -13.45
N LEU A 153 -15.61 -9.82 -12.63
CA LEU A 153 -15.47 -10.06 -11.21
C LEU A 153 -16.83 -9.98 -10.52
N ASP A 154 -17.25 -11.08 -9.90
CA ASP A 154 -18.32 -11.06 -8.92
C ASP A 154 -17.74 -10.64 -7.56
N ILE A 155 -17.92 -9.37 -7.23
CA ILE A 155 -17.42 -8.78 -5.98
C ILE A 155 -17.99 -9.52 -4.76
N LYS A 156 -19.20 -10.09 -4.86
CA LYS A 156 -19.85 -10.78 -3.73
C LYS A 156 -19.17 -12.07 -3.34
N THR A 157 -18.40 -12.67 -4.25
CA THR A 157 -17.67 -13.92 -3.99
C THR A 157 -16.24 -13.68 -3.53
N LEU A 158 -15.76 -12.44 -3.55
CA LEU A 158 -14.40 -12.10 -3.12
C LEU A 158 -14.29 -12.25 -1.60
N HIS A 159 -13.31 -13.03 -1.17
CA HIS A 159 -12.97 -13.19 0.25
C HIS A 159 -11.46 -13.35 0.38
N GLN A 160 -10.90 -12.79 1.45
CA GLN A 160 -9.51 -13.01 1.79
C GLN A 160 -9.35 -14.46 2.29
N VAL A 161 -8.36 -15.16 1.76
CA VAL A 161 -7.99 -16.50 2.22
C VAL A 161 -6.68 -16.37 2.97
N GLU A 162 -6.70 -16.69 4.26
CA GLU A 162 -5.48 -16.83 5.03
C GLU A 162 -4.89 -18.22 4.76
N PHE A 163 -3.71 -18.24 4.16
CA PHE A 163 -2.94 -19.47 4.06
C PHE A 163 -2.34 -19.75 5.44
N ARG A 164 -2.62 -20.95 5.98
CA ARG A 164 -1.93 -21.39 7.19
C ARG A 164 -0.43 -21.39 6.92
N PRO A 165 0.40 -20.86 7.84
CA PRO A 165 1.84 -21.02 7.72
C PRO A 165 2.15 -22.52 7.58
N PRO A 166 3.16 -22.91 6.80
CA PRO A 166 3.55 -24.32 6.65
C PRO A 166 4.07 -24.97 7.95
N TRP A 167 3.98 -24.28 9.09
CA TRP A 167 4.55 -24.66 10.38
C TRP A 167 3.51 -24.77 11.50
N ASP A 168 2.23 -24.92 11.15
CA ASP A 168 1.15 -25.33 12.08
C ASP A 168 1.02 -26.86 12.18
#